data_AF-A0A850LSX5-F1
#
_entry.id   AF-A0A850LSX5-F1
#
_cell.length_a   1.000
_cell.length_b   1.000
_cell.length_c   1.000
_cell.angle_alpha   90.00
_cell.angle_beta   90.00
_cell.angle_gamma   90.00
#
_symmetry.space_group_name_H-M   'P 1'
#
loop_
_entity.id
_entity.type
_entity.pdbx_description
1 polymer ?
#
loop_
_entity_poly.entity_id
_entity_poly.type
_entity_poly.pdbx_seq_one_letter_code
_entity_poly.pdbx_strand_id
1 'polypeptide(L)'
;MKTITLRVLHDKILKITNKFTVEIPDDGNVIDAIAAADIKLKEILGNQPFPIKILDNLLQLLWNPQSGDFYIDLGIDARNKDKEWLPLADDPFLNLPPSSSVFLTPDAGC
;
A
#
# COMPACT_ATOMS: atom_id res chain seq x y z
N MET A 1 -12.75 1.83 13.39
CA MET A 1 -12.27 2.04 12.01
C MET A 1 -11.43 3.30 12.00
N LYS A 2 -10.32 3.30 11.26
CA LYS A 2 -9.43 4.45 11.11
C LYS A 2 -9.09 4.69 9.65
N THR A 3 -8.80 5.95 9.33
CA THR A 3 -8.44 6.37 7.97
C THR A 3 -6.93 6.37 7.77
N ILE A 4 -6.48 5.79 6.66
CA ILE A 4 -5.08 5.76 6.22
C ILE A 4 -4.99 6.37 4.82
N THR A 5 -3.92 7.12 4.57
CA THR A 5 -3.56 7.56 3.22
C THR A 5 -2.47 6.66 2.68
N LEU A 6 -2.70 6.00 1.54
CA LEU A 6 -1.73 5.16 0.85
C LEU A 6 -1.42 5.76 -0.52
N ARG A 7 -0.15 5.78 -0.93
CA ARG A 7 0.24 6.03 -2.32
C ARG A 7 1.18 4.93 -2.79
N VAL A 8 0.91 4.43 -4.00
CA VAL A 8 1.77 3.46 -4.68
C VAL A 8 2.44 4.20 -5.85
N LEU A 9 3.74 4.45 -5.71
CA LEU A 9 4.55 5.26 -6.61
C LEU A 9 5.06 4.44 -7.80
N HIS A 10 4.18 3.69 -8.45
CA HIS A 10 4.45 2.99 -9.70
C HIS A 10 3.76 3.72 -10.86
N ASP A 11 4.47 3.95 -11.96
CA ASP A 11 4.01 4.76 -13.10
C ASP A 11 2.60 4.36 -13.63
N LYS A 12 2.33 3.06 -13.76
CA LYS A 12 1.05 2.53 -14.24
C LYS A 12 -0.09 2.75 -13.25
N ILE A 13 0.19 2.69 -11.95
CA ILE A 13 -0.80 2.99 -10.91
C ILE A 13 -1.05 4.49 -10.84
N LEU A 14 0.01 5.31 -10.90
CA LEU A 14 -0.07 6.77 -10.88
C LEU A 14 -0.86 7.36 -12.05
N LYS A 15 -0.90 6.69 -13.21
CA LYS A 15 -1.75 7.06 -14.36
C LYS A 15 -3.25 6.90 -14.07
N ILE A 16 -3.62 6.08 -13.09
CA ILE A 16 -5.01 5.82 -12.70
C ILE A 16 -5.39 6.66 -11.48
N THR A 17 -4.57 6.62 -10.44
CA THR A 17 -4.78 7.38 -9.20
C THR A 17 -3.46 7.66 -8.49
N ASN A 18 -3.35 8.84 -7.88
CA ASN A 18 -2.16 9.27 -7.16
C ASN A 18 -2.22 9.01 -5.65
N LYS A 19 -3.41 8.67 -5.12
CA LYS A 19 -3.63 8.42 -3.69
C LYS A 19 -4.86 7.54 -3.46
N PHE A 20 -4.79 6.75 -2.41
CA PHE A 20 -5.92 6.05 -1.83
C PHE A 20 -6.13 6.58 -0.41
N THR A 21 -7.37 6.97 -0.10
CA THR A 21 -7.79 7.21 1.28
C THR A 21 -8.69 6.04 1.65
N VAL A 22 -8.24 5.18 2.57
CA VAL A 22 -8.89 3.92 2.91
C VAL A 22 -9.26 3.88 4.38
N GLU A 23 -10.31 3.15 4.71
CA GLU A 23 -10.69 2.85 6.09
C GLU A 23 -10.33 1.41 6.39
N ILE A 24 -9.65 1.20 7.51
CA ILE A 24 -9.25 -0.11 8.01
C ILE A 24 -9.67 -0.27 9.47
N PRO A 25 -9.70 -1.50 10.02
CA PRO A 25 -9.93 -1.74 11.44
C PRO A 25 -8.99 -0.95 12.35
N ASP A 26 -9.38 -0.71 13.60
CA ASP A 26 -8.56 0.10 14.54
C ASP A 26 -7.23 -0.58 14.90
N ASP A 27 -7.20 -1.90 14.85
CA ASP A 27 -6.02 -2.77 14.98
C ASP A 27 -5.32 -3.07 13.65
N GLY A 28 -5.83 -2.54 12.53
CA GLY A 28 -5.34 -2.85 11.19
C GLY A 28 -3.93 -2.32 10.90
N ASN A 29 -3.23 -3.03 10.03
CA ASN A 29 -1.86 -2.73 9.60
C ASN A 29 -1.79 -2.27 8.14
N VAL A 30 -0.58 -2.21 7.58
CA VAL A 30 -0.36 -1.78 6.19
C VAL A 30 -0.89 -2.76 5.16
N ILE A 31 -0.94 -4.06 5.46
CA ILE A 31 -1.49 -5.09 4.57
C ILE A 31 -2.99 -4.85 4.40
N ASP A 32 -3.69 -4.51 5.50
CA ASP A 32 -5.11 -4.11 5.44
C ASP A 32 -5.31 -2.87 4.58
N ALA A 33 -4.41 -1.88 4.70
CA ALA A 33 -4.47 -0.66 3.89
C ALA A 33 -4.24 -0.95 2.40
N ILE A 34 -3.32 -1.85 2.06
CA ILE A 34 -3.07 -2.29 0.68
C ILE A 34 -4.29 -3.04 0.14
N ALA A 35 -4.87 -3.96 0.92
CA ALA A 35 -6.06 -4.70 0.52
C ALA A 35 -7.26 -3.78 0.27
N ALA A 36 -7.49 -2.80 1.16
CA ALA A 36 -8.54 -1.80 0.98
C ALA A 36 -8.30 -0.90 -0.24
N ALA A 37 -7.04 -0.54 -0.53
CA ALA A 37 -6.68 0.22 -1.72
C ALA A 37 -6.88 -0.60 -3.00
N ASP A 38 -6.62 -1.90 -2.96
CA ASP A 38 -6.84 -2.82 -4.08
C ASP A 38 -8.33 -2.91 -4.46
N ILE A 39 -9.23 -2.96 -3.47
CA ILE A 39 -10.68 -2.90 -3.70
C ILE A 39 -11.05 -1.60 -4.42
N LYS A 40 -10.57 -0.45 -3.93
CA LYS A 40 -10.82 0.85 -4.58
C LYS A 40 -10.25 0.92 -5.99
N LEU A 41 -9.07 0.36 -6.21
CA LEU A 41 -8.46 0.32 -7.53
C LEU A 41 -9.30 -0.52 -8.50
N LYS A 42 -9.81 -1.68 -8.06
CA LYS A 42 -10.73 -2.51 -8.84
C LYS A 42 -12.03 -1.77 -9.17
N GLU A 43 -12.59 -1.00 -8.23
CA GLU A 43 -13.76 -0.15 -8.49
C GLU A 43 -13.48 0.91 -9.58
N ILE A 44 -12.31 1.55 -9.55
CA ILE A 44 -11.91 2.53 -10.56
C ILE A 44 -11.71 1.87 -11.94
N LEU A 45 -11.11 0.69 -11.97
CA LEU A 45 -10.84 -0.06 -13.21
C LEU A 45 -12.12 -0.69 -13.81
N GLY A 46 -13.11 -1.00 -12.97
CA GLY A 46 -14.30 -1.74 -13.40
C GLY A 46 -13.93 -3.10 -13.97
N ASN A 47 -14.25 -3.33 -15.25
CA ASN A 47 -13.91 -4.58 -15.96
C ASN A 47 -12.54 -4.55 -16.65
N GLN A 48 -11.78 -3.45 -16.52
CA GLN A 48 -10.43 -3.39 -17.07
C GLN A 48 -9.48 -4.29 -16.25
N PRO A 49 -8.52 -4.96 -16.92
CA PRO A 49 -7.52 -5.75 -16.21
C PRO A 49 -6.63 -4.85 -15.34
N PHE A 50 -5.96 -5.47 -14.37
CA PHE A 50 -4.95 -4.81 -13.57
C PHE A 50 -3.84 -4.23 -14.49
N PRO A 51 -3.36 -3.00 -14.25
CA PRO A 51 -2.54 -2.27 -15.21
C PRO A 51 -1.10 -2.82 -15.33
N ILE A 52 -0.65 -3.66 -14.38
CA ILE A 52 0.66 -4.30 -14.42
C ILE A 52 0.48 -5.73 -14.95
N LYS A 53 1.14 -6.05 -16.07
CA LYS A 53 1.06 -7.38 -16.70
C LYS A 53 1.50 -8.45 -15.69
N ILE A 54 0.84 -9.61 -15.73
CA ILE A 54 1.15 -10.80 -14.90
C ILE A 54 0.69 -10.67 -13.44
N LEU A 55 0.33 -9.47 -12.97
CA LEU A 55 -0.21 -9.25 -11.63
C LEU A 55 -1.73 -9.00 -11.69
N ASP A 56 -2.43 -9.39 -10.62
CA ASP A 56 -3.89 -9.23 -10.49
C ASP A 56 -4.31 -8.16 -9.48
N ASN A 57 -3.39 -7.74 -8.59
CA ASN A 57 -3.70 -6.84 -7.48
C ASN A 57 -2.44 -6.17 -6.90
N LEU A 58 -2.65 -5.15 -6.05
CA LEU A 58 -1.58 -4.43 -5.35
C LEU A 58 -0.80 -5.30 -4.37
N LEU A 59 -1.43 -6.29 -3.71
CA LEU A 59 -0.72 -7.16 -2.77
C LEU A 59 0.37 -7.96 -3.48
N GLN A 60 0.09 -8.53 -4.65
CA GLN A 60 1.08 -9.26 -5.45
C GLN A 60 2.25 -8.37 -5.91
N LEU A 61 2.04 -7.06 -6.03
CA LEU A 61 3.09 -6.10 -6.39
C LEU A 61 4.00 -5.75 -5.20
N LEU A 62 3.47 -5.77 -3.99
CA LEU A 62 4.10 -5.13 -2.83
C LEU A 62 4.60 -6.14 -1.78
N TRP A 63 3.87 -7.24 -1.60
CA TRP A 63 4.00 -8.13 -0.45
C TRP A 63 4.20 -9.58 -0.86
N ASN A 64 5.11 -10.28 -0.17
CA ASN A 64 5.27 -11.72 -0.28
C ASN A 64 4.54 -12.43 0.88
N PRO A 65 3.39 -13.09 0.64
CA PRO A 65 2.66 -13.77 1.70
C PRO A 65 3.35 -15.03 2.23
N GLN A 66 4.35 -15.59 1.53
CA GLN A 66 5.09 -16.77 2.00
C GLN A 66 6.14 -16.41 3.05
N SER A 67 6.89 -15.32 2.83
CA SER A 67 7.85 -14.84 3.82
C SER A 67 7.17 -13.98 4.89
N GLY A 68 6.05 -13.35 4.55
CA GLY A 68 5.44 -12.36 5.43
C GLY A 68 6.26 -11.07 5.47
N ASP A 69 6.87 -10.71 4.34
CA ASP A 69 7.69 -9.50 4.19
C ASP A 69 7.36 -8.78 2.87
N PHE A 70 7.73 -7.51 2.78
CA PHE A 70 7.73 -6.77 1.52
C PHE A 70 8.83 -7.26 0.58
N TYR A 71 8.64 -7.08 -0.74
CA TYR A 71 9.71 -7.38 -1.69
C TYR A 71 10.93 -6.48 -1.47
N ILE A 72 12.12 -7.02 -1.74
CA ILE A 72 13.42 -6.39 -1.41
C ILE A 72 13.64 -5.03 -2.08
N ASP A 73 13.01 -4.81 -3.23
CA ASP A 73 13.07 -3.62 -4.06
C ASP A 73 11.96 -2.60 -3.75
N LEU A 74 11.20 -2.81 -2.67
CA LEU A 74 10.15 -1.89 -2.25
C LEU A 74 10.68 -0.80 -1.30
N GLY A 75 10.69 0.45 -1.76
CA GLY A 75 10.89 1.60 -0.90
C GLY A 75 9.65 1.93 -0.07
N ILE A 76 9.78 2.10 1.25
CA ILE A 76 8.67 2.39 2.16
C ILE A 76 8.96 3.66 2.97
N ASP A 77 8.14 4.69 2.81
CA ASP A 77 8.10 5.87 3.70
C ASP A 77 6.72 5.95 4.36
N ALA A 78 6.69 5.66 5.65
CA ALA A 78 5.47 5.65 6.44
C ALA A 78 5.59 6.60 7.62
N ARG A 79 4.56 7.43 7.81
CA ARG A 79 4.53 8.44 8.86
C ARG A 79 3.19 8.53 9.53
N ASN A 80 3.19 8.79 10.83
CA ASN A 80 1.97 9.14 11.56
C ASN A 80 1.55 10.60 11.29
N LYS A 81 0.45 11.04 11.91
CA LYS A 81 -0.07 12.42 11.79
C LYS A 81 0.94 13.50 12.23
N ASP A 82 1.83 13.15 13.15
CA ASP A 82 2.85 14.04 13.73
C ASP A 82 4.16 14.01 12.90
N LYS A 83 4.15 13.30 11.77
CA LYS A 83 5.26 13.10 10.81
C LYS A 83 6.42 12.25 11.35
N GLU A 84 6.19 11.52 12.44
CA GLU A 84 7.13 10.55 12.98
C GLU A 84 7.14 9.31 12.10
N TRP A 85 8.32 8.74 11.90
CA TRP A 85 8.52 7.57 11.05
C TRP A 85 7.94 6.30 11.69
N LEU A 86 7.37 5.45 10.86
CA LEU A 86 6.82 4.15 11.24
C LEU A 86 7.68 3.02 10.63
N PRO A 87 8.16 2.05 11.43
CA PRO A 87 9.08 1.00 10.99
C PRO A 87 8.41 -0.11 10.18
N LEU A 88 7.63 0.22 9.15
CA LEU A 88 6.87 -0.78 8.40
C LEU A 88 7.76 -1.73 7.57
N ALA A 89 8.97 -1.32 7.21
CA ALA A 89 9.92 -2.19 6.53
C ALA A 89 10.40 -3.33 7.45
N ASP A 90 10.51 -3.07 8.76
CA ASP A 90 10.96 -4.04 9.76
C ASP A 90 9.79 -4.79 10.40
N ASP A 91 8.64 -4.12 10.55
CA ASP A 91 7.42 -4.68 11.13
C ASP A 91 6.18 -4.30 10.28
N PRO A 92 5.87 -5.09 9.25
CA PRO A 92 4.69 -4.89 8.42
C PRO A 92 3.36 -5.13 9.16
N PHE A 93 3.40 -5.82 10.30
CA PHE A 93 2.22 -6.10 11.11
C PHE A 93 1.97 -5.02 12.17
N LEU A 94 2.83 -3.99 12.23
CA LEU A 94 2.64 -2.84 13.08
C LEU A 94 1.25 -2.23 12.85
N ASN A 95 0.52 -2.09 13.95
CA ASN A 95 -0.76 -1.38 13.97
C ASN A 95 -0.54 0.07 13.51
N LEU A 96 -1.15 0.46 12.39
CA LEU A 96 -1.01 1.82 11.86
C LEU A 96 -1.75 2.84 12.73
N PRO A 97 -1.09 3.91 13.19
CA PRO A 97 -1.82 5.00 13.84
C PRO A 97 -2.87 5.63 12.91
N PRO A 98 -3.99 6.16 13.44
CA PRO A 98 -4.95 6.89 12.63
C PRO A 98 -4.32 8.07 11.90
N SER A 99 -4.82 8.35 10.69
CA SER A 99 -4.31 9.44 9.83
C SER A 99 -2.84 9.27 9.41
N SER A 100 -2.32 8.04 9.43
CA SER A 100 -0.99 7.76 8.88
C SER A 100 -0.97 7.89 7.36
N SER A 101 0.18 8.31 6.84
CA SER A 101 0.50 8.32 5.41
C SER A 101 1.55 7.26 5.11
N VAL A 102 1.28 6.40 4.13
CA VAL A 102 2.20 5.36 3.67
C VAL A 102 2.47 5.57 2.17
N PHE A 103 3.74 5.67 1.82
CA PHE A 103 4.22 5.75 0.45
C PHE A 103 5.04 4.50 0.14
N LEU A 104 4.59 3.77 -0.87
CA LEU A 104 5.21 2.52 -1.33
C LEU A 104 5.76 2.77 -2.74
N THR A 105 7.04 2.49 -2.94
CA THR A 105 7.75 2.73 -4.20
C THR A 105 8.33 1.41 -4.70
N PRO A 106 7.58 0.65 -5.53
CA PRO A 106 8.13 -0.53 -6.19
C PRO A 106 9.32 -0.14 -7.08
N ASP A 107 10.26 -1.06 -7.26
CA ASP A 107 11.48 -0.84 -8.06
C ASP A 107 12.31 0.38 -7.59
N ALA A 108 12.37 0.63 -6.28
CA ALA A 108 13.13 1.76 -5.72
C ALA A 108 14.64 1.59 -5.88
N GLY A 109 15.10 0.37 -6.19
CA GLY A 109 16.49 0.07 -6.54
C GLY A 109 16.71 0.25 -8.03
N CYS A 110 17.35 1.36 -8.41
CA CYS A 110 18.09 1.45 -9.67
C CYS A 110 19.53 0.98 -9.45
#